data_AF-A0A2G9YQ10-F1
#
_entry.id   AF-A0A2G9YQ10-F1
#
_cell.length_a   1.000
_cell.length_b   1.000
_cell.length_c   1.000
_cell.angle_alpha   90.00
_cell.angle_beta   90.00
_cell.angle_gamma   90.00
#
_symmetry.space_group_name_H-M   'P 1'
#
loop_
_entity.id
_entity.type
_entity.pdbx_description
1 polymer ?
#
loop_
_entity_poly.entity_id
_entity_poly.type
_entity_poly.pdbx_seq_one_letter_code
_entity_poly.pdbx_strand_id
1 'polypeptide(L)'
;MGELDPSFQPEQKNLSPESKYLDIETINTEDMLAILEKGQVVNVRPIEEDFKVMPHKDKVNLGNIVPHKDRTLEVELSLPGKGSLLVVYKPLSGENKGQLGKPFDPPENSSPSCNKEVGNFLVDTALGWELIVPTIIREDLPEGKGSLRPFIHGKTLDLASKEQKQSIYAGEQYQKLAVFDYLLSNIDGQSENVILSNLGGIYAIDRSLTLFSDYSASEWPMKGARLKIGYDNTADPPQLKEKPLPKNILSDVEELHTQLIDEESELHRNLSTVLSKNEITALSNRAKTMVEQKIFL
;
A
#
# COMPACT_ATOMS: atom_id res chain seq x y z
N MET A 1 19.19 -7.98 -58.69
CA MET A 1 19.01 -6.92 -57.67
C MET A 1 17.55 -6.50 -57.76
N GLY A 2 16.70 -7.05 -56.90
CA GLY A 2 15.28 -6.69 -56.87
C GLY A 2 15.09 -5.46 -55.98
N GLU A 3 14.41 -4.45 -56.51
CA GLU A 3 14.07 -3.22 -55.80
C GLU A 3 13.16 -3.52 -54.61
N LEU A 4 13.49 -2.92 -53.45
CA LEU A 4 12.67 -2.98 -52.24
C LEU A 4 11.41 -2.13 -52.44
N ASP A 5 10.27 -2.71 -52.10
CA ASP A 5 8.96 -2.06 -52.13
C ASP A 5 8.95 -0.79 -51.25
N PRO A 6 8.68 0.41 -51.81
CA PRO A 6 8.66 1.67 -51.06
C PRO A 6 7.46 1.79 -50.12
N SER A 7 6.56 0.80 -50.05
CA SER A 7 5.46 0.74 -49.10
C SER A 7 5.79 -0.01 -47.79
N PHE A 8 7.00 -0.56 -47.65
CA PHE A 8 7.44 -1.14 -46.37
C PHE A 8 7.79 -0.03 -45.37
N GLN A 9 6.76 0.50 -44.71
CA GLN A 9 6.96 1.14 -43.41
C GLN A 9 7.03 0.03 -42.37
N PRO A 10 8.11 -0.09 -41.58
CA PRO A 10 8.09 -1.02 -40.47
C PRO A 10 6.94 -0.58 -39.57
N GLU A 11 5.97 -1.46 -39.36
CA GLU A 11 4.96 -1.26 -38.31
C GLU A 11 5.75 -0.98 -37.03
N GLN A 12 5.74 0.27 -36.57
CA GLN A 12 5.97 0.56 -35.18
C GLN A 12 4.85 -0.17 -34.45
N LYS A 13 5.13 -1.40 -34.01
CA LYS A 13 4.34 -2.05 -32.98
C LYS A 13 4.32 -1.07 -31.83
N ASN A 14 3.23 -0.32 -31.71
CA ASN A 14 2.82 0.32 -30.47
C ASN A 14 2.55 -0.83 -29.49
N LEU A 15 3.63 -1.36 -28.93
CA LEU A 15 3.64 -2.15 -27.72
C LEU A 15 2.91 -1.28 -26.69
N SER A 16 1.76 -1.75 -26.17
CA SER A 16 1.18 -1.09 -25.01
C SER A 16 2.27 -1.01 -23.93
N PRO A 17 2.33 0.06 -23.11
CA PRO A 17 3.33 0.20 -22.05
C PRO A 17 3.48 -1.06 -21.18
N GLU A 18 2.39 -1.83 -21.05
CA GLU A 18 2.27 -3.10 -20.33
C GLU A 18 3.15 -4.24 -20.89
N SER A 19 3.50 -4.23 -22.17
CA SER A 19 4.33 -5.30 -22.78
C SER A 19 5.84 -5.11 -22.60
N LYS A 20 6.27 -3.97 -22.06
CA LYS A 20 7.68 -3.67 -21.76
C LYS A 20 8.10 -4.14 -20.37
N TYR A 21 7.18 -4.11 -19.40
CA TYR A 21 7.45 -4.43 -18.00
C TYR A 21 6.86 -5.78 -17.62
N LEU A 22 7.46 -6.44 -16.64
CA LEU A 22 6.92 -7.68 -16.09
C LEU A 22 5.58 -7.38 -15.40
N ASP A 23 4.62 -8.28 -15.60
CA ASP A 23 3.32 -8.21 -14.93
C ASP A 23 3.44 -8.71 -13.49
N ILE A 24 3.17 -7.81 -12.55
CA ILE A 24 3.28 -8.05 -11.10
C ILE A 24 2.35 -9.16 -10.62
N GLU A 25 1.28 -9.46 -11.36
CA GLU A 25 0.32 -10.51 -11.00
C GLU A 25 0.79 -11.91 -11.44
N THR A 26 1.86 -12.00 -12.24
CA THR A 26 2.37 -13.28 -12.78
C THR A 26 3.82 -13.58 -12.41
N ILE A 27 4.61 -12.57 -12.09
CA ILE A 27 5.97 -12.73 -11.57
C ILE A 27 5.92 -13.22 -10.11
N ASN A 28 6.90 -14.05 -9.71
CA ASN A 28 7.00 -14.49 -8.33
C ASN A 28 7.62 -13.39 -7.42
N THR A 29 7.30 -13.45 -6.13
CA THR A 29 7.75 -12.48 -5.13
C THR A 29 9.26 -12.39 -4.97
N GLU A 30 9.99 -13.50 -5.09
CA GLU A 30 11.45 -13.52 -4.99
C GLU A 30 12.10 -12.71 -6.11
N ASP A 31 11.62 -12.87 -7.34
CA ASP A 31 12.10 -12.12 -8.50
C ASP A 31 11.71 -10.64 -8.42
N MET A 32 10.51 -10.32 -7.92
CA MET A 32 10.13 -8.93 -7.66
C MET A 32 11.07 -8.27 -6.66
N LEU A 33 11.32 -8.91 -5.50
CA LEU A 33 12.23 -8.39 -4.49
C LEU A 33 13.65 -8.24 -5.03
N ALA A 34 14.15 -9.22 -5.79
CA ALA A 34 15.46 -9.14 -6.41
C ALA A 34 15.59 -7.94 -7.37
N ILE A 35 14.56 -7.66 -8.17
CA ILE A 35 14.55 -6.49 -9.07
C ILE A 35 14.47 -5.19 -8.26
N LEU A 36 13.63 -5.12 -7.21
CA LEU A 36 13.53 -3.93 -6.35
C LEU A 36 14.88 -3.59 -5.69
N GLU A 37 15.54 -4.61 -5.14
CA GLU A 37 16.81 -4.47 -4.42
C GLU A 37 18.01 -4.19 -5.34
N LYS A 38 18.12 -4.92 -6.46
CA LYS A 38 19.35 -4.99 -7.27
C LYS A 38 19.19 -4.45 -8.69
N GLY A 39 17.96 -4.11 -9.10
CA GLY A 39 17.68 -3.55 -10.41
C GLY A 39 18.40 -2.22 -10.61
N GLN A 40 18.97 -2.04 -11.80
CA GLN A 40 19.56 -0.77 -12.22
C GLN A 40 18.43 0.20 -12.57
N VAL A 41 18.55 1.44 -12.10
CA VAL A 41 17.65 2.53 -12.47
C VAL A 41 17.90 2.90 -13.93
N VAL A 42 16.90 2.67 -14.78
CA VAL A 42 16.96 2.97 -16.22
C VAL A 42 16.38 4.35 -16.50
N ASN A 43 15.24 4.67 -15.87
CA ASN A 43 14.54 5.93 -16.05
C ASN A 43 13.83 6.36 -14.76
N VAL A 44 13.69 7.67 -14.56
CA VAL A 44 12.95 8.27 -13.43
C VAL A 44 12.18 9.49 -13.93
N ARG A 45 10.90 9.56 -13.57
CA ARG A 45 10.00 10.63 -14.03
C ARG A 45 8.84 10.84 -13.07
N PRO A 46 8.22 12.03 -13.06
CA PRO A 46 6.95 12.22 -12.35
C PRO A 46 5.89 11.27 -12.90
N ILE A 47 5.22 10.57 -12.00
CA ILE A 47 4.17 9.59 -12.32
C ILE A 47 2.98 10.23 -13.05
N GLU A 48 2.77 11.54 -12.91
CA GLU A 48 1.72 12.29 -13.60
C GLU A 48 1.96 12.46 -15.12
N GLU A 49 3.18 12.27 -15.62
CA GLU A 49 3.51 12.51 -17.03
C GLU A 49 2.98 11.41 -17.96
N ASP A 50 3.03 10.14 -17.54
CA ASP A 50 2.77 9.00 -18.43
C ASP A 50 1.36 8.40 -18.28
N PHE A 51 0.77 8.41 -17.08
CA PHE A 51 -0.40 7.57 -16.81
C PHE A 51 -1.75 8.28 -16.94
N LYS A 52 -1.78 9.59 -17.25
CA LYS A 52 -2.97 10.44 -17.07
C LYS A 52 -3.69 10.08 -15.75
N VAL A 53 -2.92 9.72 -14.72
CA VAL A 53 -3.46 9.52 -13.38
C VAL A 53 -4.13 10.85 -13.05
N MET A 54 -5.34 10.80 -12.51
CA MET A 54 -5.86 12.00 -11.89
C MET A 54 -4.76 12.54 -10.97
N PRO A 55 -4.32 13.80 -11.12
CA PRO A 55 -3.15 14.31 -10.40
C PRO A 55 -3.32 13.96 -8.92
N HIS A 56 -2.39 13.14 -8.43
CA HIS A 56 -2.47 12.36 -7.19
C HIS A 56 -3.44 12.94 -6.16
N LYS A 57 -4.55 12.25 -5.96
CA LYS A 57 -5.47 12.47 -4.85
C LYS A 57 -4.95 11.86 -3.54
N ASP A 58 -3.64 11.92 -3.29
CA ASP A 58 -3.07 11.78 -1.92
C ASP A 58 -3.46 12.98 -1.04
N LYS A 59 -4.61 13.62 -1.31
CA LYS A 59 -5.23 14.61 -0.46
C LYS A 59 -5.86 13.88 0.70
N VAL A 60 -5.04 13.58 1.68
CA VAL A 60 -5.57 13.15 2.96
C VAL A 60 -6.22 14.37 3.57
N ASN A 61 -7.56 14.40 3.61
CA ASN A 61 -8.26 15.43 4.36
C ASN A 61 -8.14 15.08 5.85
N LEU A 62 -7.10 15.60 6.51
CA LEU A 62 -6.88 15.45 7.94
C LEU A 62 -7.96 16.26 8.70
N GLY A 63 -9.18 15.72 8.76
CA GLY A 63 -10.38 16.45 9.16
C GLY A 63 -11.03 17.18 7.99
N ASN A 64 -11.41 18.46 8.17
CA ASN A 64 -12.04 19.32 7.16
C ASN A 64 -11.07 20.39 6.59
N ILE A 65 -9.75 20.29 6.86
CA ILE A 65 -8.92 21.52 6.91
C ILE A 65 -7.60 21.48 6.10
N VAL A 66 -7.00 20.35 5.69
CA VAL A 66 -5.70 20.41 4.96
C VAL A 66 -5.54 19.32 3.91
N PRO A 67 -5.25 19.64 2.64
CA PRO A 67 -4.77 18.68 1.65
C PRO A 67 -3.27 18.41 1.83
N HIS A 68 -2.90 17.15 2.01
CA HIS A 68 -1.51 16.66 1.99
C HIS A 68 -1.12 16.22 0.56
N LYS A 69 0.19 16.17 0.23
CA LYS A 69 0.70 15.60 -1.03
C LYS A 69 2.19 15.26 -0.87
N ASP A 70 2.53 13.99 -0.99
CA ASP A 70 3.92 13.54 -1.10
C ASP A 70 4.43 13.61 -2.54
N ARG A 71 5.75 13.67 -2.71
CA ARG A 71 6.37 13.50 -4.02
C ARG A 71 6.35 12.02 -4.37
N THR A 72 5.77 11.70 -5.52
CA THR A 72 5.69 10.34 -6.05
C THR A 72 6.32 10.32 -7.44
N LEU A 73 7.19 9.36 -7.69
CA LEU A 73 7.91 9.18 -8.94
C LEU A 73 7.65 7.80 -9.49
N GLU A 74 7.67 7.69 -10.80
CA GLU A 74 7.83 6.42 -11.49
C GLU A 74 9.31 6.17 -11.74
N VAL A 75 9.73 4.94 -11.50
CA VAL A 75 11.07 4.47 -11.79
C VAL A 75 10.99 3.19 -12.60
N GLU A 76 11.81 3.08 -13.64
CA GLU A 76 12.07 1.83 -14.33
C GLU A 76 13.31 1.16 -13.71
N LEU A 77 13.12 -0.04 -13.19
CA LEU A 77 14.21 -0.90 -12.72
C LEU A 77 14.41 -2.06 -13.69
N SER A 78 15.67 -2.33 -14.06
CA SER A 78 16.02 -3.48 -14.89
C SER A 78 17.11 -4.32 -14.24
N LEU A 79 16.89 -5.63 -14.19
CA LEU A 79 17.86 -6.60 -13.68
C LEU A 79 18.17 -7.63 -14.77
N PRO A 80 19.42 -7.71 -15.26
CA PRO A 80 19.80 -8.67 -16.29
C PRO A 80 19.41 -10.11 -15.93
N GLY A 81 18.76 -10.81 -16.86
CA GLY A 81 18.29 -12.18 -16.66
C GLY A 81 16.96 -12.32 -15.90
N LYS A 82 16.41 -11.24 -15.33
CA LYS A 82 15.08 -11.23 -14.69
C LYS A 82 14.07 -10.37 -15.44
N GLY A 83 14.50 -9.26 -16.03
CA GLY A 83 13.65 -8.35 -16.82
C GLY A 83 13.55 -6.96 -16.19
N SER A 84 12.47 -6.24 -16.49
CA SER A 84 12.26 -4.88 -16.00
C SER A 84 10.91 -4.74 -15.28
N LEU A 85 10.90 -3.98 -14.18
CA LEU A 85 9.69 -3.58 -13.47
C LEU A 85 9.52 -2.06 -13.55
N LEU A 86 8.27 -1.65 -13.68
CA LEU A 86 7.86 -0.29 -13.36
C LEU A 86 7.55 -0.23 -11.87
N VAL A 87 8.08 0.77 -11.17
CA VAL A 87 7.92 0.90 -9.72
C VAL A 87 7.53 2.32 -9.34
N VAL A 88 6.76 2.42 -8.26
CA VAL A 88 6.45 3.68 -7.58
C VAL A 88 7.54 3.94 -6.55
N TYR A 89 8.15 5.11 -6.64
CA TYR A 89 9.18 5.60 -5.74
C TYR A 89 8.69 6.83 -4.97
N LYS A 90 8.76 6.77 -3.64
CA LYS A 90 8.48 7.92 -2.76
C LYS A 90 9.73 8.29 -1.96
N PRO A 91 10.47 9.34 -2.37
CA PRO A 91 11.64 9.80 -1.62
C PRO A 91 11.27 10.29 -0.22
N LEU A 92 12.09 9.95 0.77
CA LEU A 92 12.06 10.56 2.11
C LEU A 92 12.16 12.08 2.02
N SER A 93 12.98 12.57 1.10
CA SER A 93 13.15 14.00 0.85
C SER A 93 11.90 14.67 0.26
N GLY A 94 10.90 13.90 -0.18
CA GLY A 94 9.64 14.37 -0.74
C GLY A 94 8.46 14.33 0.24
N GLU A 95 8.64 13.76 1.43
CA GLU A 95 7.59 13.67 2.45
C GLU A 95 7.17 15.07 2.92
N ASN A 96 5.86 15.29 3.08
CA ASN A 96 5.30 16.53 3.62
C ASN A 96 5.66 17.81 2.84
N LYS A 97 6.10 17.70 1.58
CA LYS A 97 6.46 18.84 0.71
C LYS A 97 5.35 19.29 -0.25
N GLY A 98 4.10 18.90 0.01
CA GLY A 98 2.95 19.23 -0.83
C GLY A 98 2.78 20.73 -1.04
N GLN A 99 2.71 21.14 -2.32
CA GLN A 99 2.70 22.56 -2.75
C GLN A 99 1.50 23.40 -2.28
N LEU A 100 0.52 22.84 -1.56
CA LEU A 100 -0.77 23.48 -1.27
C LEU A 100 -1.32 23.26 0.16
N GLY A 101 -0.53 22.71 1.09
CA GLY A 101 -0.99 22.41 2.46
C GLY A 101 0.03 22.82 3.52
N LYS A 102 -0.45 23.05 4.75
CA LYS A 102 0.46 23.01 5.91
C LYS A 102 1.12 21.61 5.94
N PRO A 103 2.42 21.52 6.25
CA PRO A 103 3.06 20.24 6.51
C PRO A 103 2.22 19.43 7.51
N PHE A 104 2.07 18.14 7.26
CA PHE A 104 1.63 17.24 8.31
C PHE A 104 2.83 17.04 9.22
N ASP A 105 2.74 17.52 10.46
CA ASP A 105 3.73 17.29 11.48
C ASP A 105 3.31 16.01 12.24
N PRO A 106 3.92 14.84 11.95
CA PRO A 106 3.64 13.64 12.72
C PRO A 106 4.14 13.82 14.17
N PRO A 107 3.68 12.96 15.11
CA PRO A 107 4.20 12.98 16.48
C PRO A 107 5.74 12.92 16.51
N GLU A 108 6.37 13.55 17.51
CA GLU A 108 7.83 13.77 17.63
C GLU A 108 8.69 12.49 17.57
N ASN A 109 8.08 11.30 17.67
CA ASN A 109 8.74 9.99 17.60
C ASN A 109 8.12 9.03 16.56
N SER A 110 7.35 9.56 15.61
CA SER A 110 6.80 8.76 14.52
C SER A 110 7.89 8.39 13.52
N SER A 111 7.83 7.18 12.99
CA SER A 111 8.69 6.80 11.88
C SER A 111 8.32 7.54 10.59
N PRO A 112 9.27 7.73 9.66
CA PRO A 112 9.00 8.34 8.36
C PRO A 112 7.95 7.59 7.54
N SER A 113 7.29 8.28 6.60
CA SER A 113 6.25 7.69 5.75
C SER A 113 6.77 6.50 4.92
N CYS A 114 7.95 6.62 4.31
CA CYS A 114 8.58 5.54 3.55
C CYS A 114 8.88 4.29 4.39
N ASN A 115 9.23 4.48 5.67
CA ASN A 115 9.42 3.39 6.63
C ASN A 115 8.09 2.68 6.95
N LYS A 116 7.00 3.45 7.09
CA LYS A 116 5.67 2.90 7.35
C LYS A 116 5.15 2.08 6.19
N GLU A 117 5.43 2.47 4.95
CA GLU A 117 5.07 1.67 3.77
C GLU A 117 5.73 0.27 3.81
N VAL A 118 7.01 0.18 4.19
CA VAL A 118 7.68 -1.12 4.41
C VAL A 118 7.10 -1.86 5.61
N GLY A 119 6.83 -1.15 6.72
CA GLY A 119 6.17 -1.73 7.90
C GLY A 119 4.83 -2.40 7.55
N ASN A 120 4.02 -1.77 6.71
CA ASN A 120 2.75 -2.33 6.24
C ASN A 120 2.97 -3.62 5.45
N PHE A 121 3.94 -3.65 4.53
CA PHE A 121 4.26 -4.86 3.77
C PHE A 121 4.74 -6.01 4.67
N LEU A 122 5.56 -5.72 5.69
CA LEU A 122 6.01 -6.73 6.66
C LEU A 122 4.84 -7.31 7.47
N VAL A 123 3.90 -6.47 7.91
CA VAL A 123 2.70 -6.92 8.62
C VAL A 123 1.79 -7.76 7.71
N ASP A 124 1.57 -7.33 6.47
CA ASP A 124 0.77 -8.09 5.48
C ASP A 124 1.39 -9.44 5.16
N THR A 125 2.73 -9.49 5.05
CA THR A 125 3.49 -10.73 4.84
C THR A 125 3.33 -11.69 6.00
N ALA A 126 3.42 -11.20 7.24
CA ALA A 126 3.22 -12.03 8.44
C ALA A 126 1.80 -12.57 8.56
N LEU A 127 0.80 -11.82 8.09
CA LEU A 127 -0.60 -12.24 8.02
C LEU A 127 -0.87 -13.20 6.85
N GLY A 128 -0.02 -13.20 5.81
CA GLY A 128 -0.24 -13.98 4.59
C GLY A 128 -1.47 -13.53 3.80
N TRP A 129 -1.79 -12.23 3.81
CA TRP A 129 -3.03 -11.70 3.23
C TRP A 129 -2.88 -11.12 1.81
N GLU A 130 -1.65 -10.86 1.38
CA GLU A 130 -1.31 -10.41 0.02
C GLU A 130 -2.07 -9.12 -0.39
N LEU A 131 -2.32 -8.23 0.57
CA LEU A 131 -2.95 -6.93 0.30
C LEU A 131 -1.92 -5.90 -0.17
N ILE A 132 -0.66 -6.03 0.26
CA ILE A 132 0.40 -5.07 -0.02
C ILE A 132 1.44 -5.73 -0.93
N VAL A 133 1.68 -5.13 -2.09
CA VAL A 133 2.75 -5.58 -2.98
C VAL A 133 4.13 -5.43 -2.33
N PRO A 134 5.15 -6.20 -2.74
CA PRO A 134 6.49 -6.10 -2.19
C PRO A 134 6.98 -4.65 -2.11
N THR A 135 7.30 -4.21 -0.89
CA THR A 135 7.69 -2.83 -0.63
C THR A 135 8.98 -2.79 0.18
N ILE A 136 9.99 -2.09 -0.33
CA ILE A 136 11.32 -2.00 0.31
C ILE A 136 11.75 -0.54 0.48
N ILE A 137 12.72 -0.30 1.36
CA ILE A 137 13.51 0.94 1.35
C ILE A 137 14.75 0.73 0.49
N ARG A 138 15.09 1.73 -0.31
CA ARG A 138 16.34 1.77 -1.06
C ARG A 138 17.03 3.11 -0.87
N GLU A 139 18.35 3.07 -0.67
CA GLU A 139 19.18 4.23 -0.32
C GLU A 139 19.84 4.88 -1.55
N ASP A 140 20.06 4.11 -2.62
CA ASP A 140 20.81 4.48 -3.83
C ASP A 140 19.91 4.93 -5.00
N LEU A 141 18.84 5.68 -4.72
CA LEU A 141 17.93 6.23 -5.73
C LEU A 141 18.23 7.69 -6.07
N PRO A 142 17.78 8.21 -7.23
CA PRO A 142 18.16 9.56 -7.69
C PRO A 142 17.80 10.72 -6.76
N GLU A 143 16.81 10.56 -5.89
CA GLU A 143 16.44 11.56 -4.86
C GLU A 143 16.77 11.13 -3.42
N GLY A 144 17.69 10.17 -3.29
CA GLY A 144 18.16 9.61 -2.02
C GLY A 144 17.31 8.45 -1.52
N LYS A 145 17.27 8.27 -0.20
CA LYS A 145 16.48 7.24 0.47
C LYS A 145 14.99 7.39 0.16
N GLY A 146 14.29 6.27 -0.05
CA GLY A 146 12.82 6.24 -0.01
C GLY A 146 12.24 4.84 -0.21
N SER A 147 10.92 4.75 -0.24
CA SER A 147 10.21 3.49 -0.45
C SER A 147 10.03 3.20 -1.94
N LEU A 148 10.16 1.92 -2.30
CA LEU A 148 9.88 1.38 -3.62
C LEU A 148 8.84 0.28 -3.52
N ARG A 149 7.88 0.30 -4.44
CA ARG A 149 6.97 -0.82 -4.68
C ARG A 149 6.67 -0.98 -6.17
N PRO A 150 6.33 -2.17 -6.67
CA PRO A 150 5.87 -2.34 -8.04
C PRO A 150 4.67 -1.43 -8.36
N PHE A 151 4.64 -0.94 -9.60
CA PHE A 151 3.48 -0.25 -10.14
C PHE A 151 2.38 -1.29 -10.39
N ILE A 152 1.16 -1.01 -9.91
CA ILE A 152 0.02 -1.90 -10.06
C ILE A 152 -0.86 -1.34 -11.19
N HIS A 153 -1.01 -2.11 -12.26
CA HIS A 153 -1.93 -1.77 -13.33
C HIS A 153 -3.35 -2.21 -12.95
N GLY A 154 -4.27 -1.25 -12.87
CA GLY A 154 -5.66 -1.56 -12.58
C GLY A 154 -6.51 -0.32 -12.38
N LYS A 155 -7.82 -0.54 -12.25
CA LYS A 155 -8.75 0.52 -11.86
C LYS A 155 -8.83 0.59 -10.35
N THR A 156 -8.92 1.80 -9.82
CA THR A 156 -9.20 2.00 -8.39
C THR A 156 -10.65 1.60 -8.09
N LEU A 157 -10.90 1.17 -6.85
CA LEU A 157 -12.19 0.64 -6.42
C LEU A 157 -13.29 1.71 -6.49
N ASP A 158 -12.97 3.00 -6.31
CA ASP A 158 -13.93 4.10 -6.49
C ASP A 158 -14.48 4.21 -7.92
N LEU A 159 -13.68 3.82 -8.93
CA LEU A 159 -14.03 3.80 -10.35
C LEU A 159 -14.70 2.49 -10.80
N ALA A 160 -14.81 1.50 -9.92
CA ALA A 160 -15.43 0.21 -10.22
C ALA A 160 -16.96 0.32 -10.39
N SER A 161 -17.54 -0.61 -11.17
CA SER A 161 -19.00 -0.71 -11.30
C SER A 161 -19.67 -1.04 -9.95
N LYS A 162 -20.97 -0.80 -9.86
CA LYS A 162 -21.74 -1.13 -8.64
C LYS A 162 -21.67 -2.61 -8.31
N GLU A 163 -21.77 -3.46 -9.32
CA GLU A 163 -21.73 -4.92 -9.22
C GLU A 163 -20.35 -5.39 -8.74
N GLN A 164 -19.28 -4.82 -9.31
CA GLN A 164 -17.91 -5.10 -8.87
C GLN A 164 -17.69 -4.72 -7.42
N LYS A 165 -18.11 -3.51 -7.01
CA LYS A 165 -18.04 -3.05 -5.62
C LYS A 165 -18.77 -3.99 -4.68
N GLN A 166 -20.00 -4.39 -5.02
CA GLN A 166 -20.78 -5.33 -4.20
C GLN A 166 -20.09 -6.69 -4.07
N SER A 167 -19.50 -7.20 -5.15
CA SER A 167 -18.73 -8.45 -5.12
C SER A 167 -17.51 -8.34 -4.21
N ILE A 168 -16.74 -7.26 -4.31
CA ILE A 168 -15.56 -7.03 -3.47
C ILE A 168 -15.95 -6.87 -2.01
N TYR A 169 -16.94 -6.04 -1.69
CA TYR A 169 -17.40 -5.81 -0.31
C TYR A 169 -17.97 -7.06 0.37
N ALA A 170 -18.50 -8.00 -0.41
CA ALA A 170 -18.96 -9.29 0.10
C ALA A 170 -17.82 -10.31 0.30
N GLY A 171 -16.65 -10.08 -0.31
CA GLY A 171 -15.51 -10.99 -0.31
C GLY A 171 -14.68 -10.94 0.97
N GLU A 172 -14.03 -12.05 1.28
CA GLU A 172 -13.14 -12.18 2.44
C GLU A 172 -11.95 -11.21 2.40
N GLN A 173 -11.42 -10.91 1.21
CA GLN A 173 -10.29 -9.99 1.07
C GLN A 173 -10.62 -8.57 1.53
N TYR A 174 -11.87 -8.11 1.36
CA TYR A 174 -12.30 -6.83 1.92
C TYR A 174 -12.44 -6.89 3.45
N GLN A 175 -12.73 -8.07 4.01
CA GLN A 175 -12.71 -8.29 5.46
C GLN A 175 -11.29 -8.23 6.03
N LYS A 176 -10.35 -8.87 5.36
CA LYS A 176 -8.92 -8.75 5.65
C LYS A 176 -8.47 -7.29 5.57
N LEU A 177 -8.85 -6.57 4.51
CA LEU A 177 -8.52 -5.15 4.35
C LEU A 177 -9.04 -4.28 5.50
N ALA A 178 -10.29 -4.51 5.93
CA ALA A 178 -10.87 -3.77 7.05
C ALA A 178 -10.09 -4.00 8.34
N VAL A 179 -9.80 -5.28 8.65
CA VAL A 179 -8.99 -5.64 9.82
C VAL A 179 -7.59 -5.06 9.73
N PHE A 180 -6.98 -5.13 8.55
CA PHE A 180 -5.66 -4.60 8.28
C PHE A 180 -5.59 -3.09 8.53
N ASP A 181 -6.53 -2.32 7.97
CA ASP A 181 -6.62 -0.87 8.20
C ASP A 181 -6.80 -0.54 9.69
N TYR A 182 -7.51 -1.38 10.45
CA TYR A 182 -7.62 -1.22 11.90
C TYR A 182 -6.30 -1.47 12.63
N LEU A 183 -5.65 -2.61 12.36
CA LEU A 183 -4.38 -2.98 12.97
C LEU A 183 -3.33 -1.88 12.73
N LEU A 184 -3.33 -1.32 11.52
CA LEU A 184 -2.43 -0.25 11.13
C LEU A 184 -2.87 1.14 11.61
N SER A 185 -4.06 1.31 12.19
CA SER A 185 -4.59 2.64 12.52
C SER A 185 -4.56 3.59 11.31
N ASN A 186 -5.03 3.09 10.15
CA ASN A 186 -5.04 3.84 8.90
C ASN A 186 -6.00 5.05 8.98
N ILE A 187 -5.52 6.22 8.57
CA ILE A 187 -6.32 7.46 8.52
C ILE A 187 -6.63 7.92 7.08
N ASP A 188 -6.25 7.13 6.07
CA ASP A 188 -6.50 7.41 4.64
C ASP A 188 -6.87 6.17 3.80
N GLY A 189 -7.61 5.21 4.36
CA GLY A 189 -8.07 4.02 3.63
C GLY A 189 -9.32 4.24 2.76
N GLN A 190 -9.28 5.26 1.89
CA GLN A 190 -10.37 5.54 0.93
C GLN A 190 -10.36 4.52 -0.23
N SER A 191 -11.49 4.34 -0.92
CA SER A 191 -11.58 3.39 -2.04
C SER A 191 -10.74 3.76 -3.26
N GLU A 192 -10.29 5.01 -3.36
CA GLU A 192 -9.30 5.43 -4.36
C GLU A 192 -7.89 4.87 -4.10
N ASN A 193 -7.60 4.47 -2.85
CA ASN A 193 -6.33 3.85 -2.44
C ASN A 193 -6.41 2.31 -2.42
N VAL A 194 -7.32 1.75 -3.23
CA VAL A 194 -7.51 0.32 -3.42
C VAL A 194 -7.60 0.05 -4.92
N ILE A 195 -6.67 -0.74 -5.46
CA ILE A 195 -6.64 -1.12 -6.87
C ILE A 195 -7.25 -2.51 -7.06
N LEU A 196 -8.10 -2.66 -8.07
CA LEU A 196 -8.63 -3.97 -8.48
C LEU A 196 -7.58 -4.75 -9.28
N SER A 197 -7.32 -5.98 -8.85
CA SER A 197 -6.47 -6.93 -9.59
C SER A 197 -7.18 -7.43 -10.85
N ASN A 198 -6.43 -7.72 -11.92
CA ASN A 198 -6.98 -8.34 -13.13
C ASN A 198 -7.19 -9.85 -12.96
N LEU A 199 -6.41 -10.50 -12.08
CA LEU A 199 -6.63 -11.90 -11.65
C LEU A 199 -7.75 -12.05 -10.61
N GLY A 200 -8.30 -10.94 -10.14
CA GLY A 200 -9.36 -10.89 -9.13
C GLY A 200 -8.80 -10.62 -7.74
N GLY A 201 -9.55 -9.83 -6.98
CA GLY A 201 -9.13 -9.35 -5.68
C GLY A 201 -8.68 -7.88 -5.71
N ILE A 202 -7.97 -7.45 -4.67
CA ILE A 202 -7.59 -6.06 -4.43
C ILE A 202 -6.17 -5.92 -3.90
N TYR A 203 -5.53 -4.83 -4.30
CA TYR A 203 -4.29 -4.33 -3.70
C TYR A 203 -4.55 -3.02 -2.96
N ALA A 204 -3.92 -2.89 -1.82
CA ALA A 204 -3.92 -1.72 -0.97
C ALA A 204 -2.70 -0.83 -1.30
N ILE A 205 -2.94 0.42 -1.65
CA ILE A 205 -1.87 1.43 -1.89
C ILE A 205 -1.96 2.57 -0.88
N ASP A 206 -0.95 3.45 -0.90
CA ASP A 206 -0.91 4.74 -0.19
C ASP A 206 -1.28 4.66 1.31
N ARG A 207 -0.61 3.73 2.01
CA ARG A 207 -0.75 3.50 3.46
C ARG A 207 0.35 4.14 4.29
N SER A 208 0.99 5.21 3.82
CA SER A 208 2.02 5.91 4.58
C SER A 208 1.49 6.57 5.87
N LEU A 209 0.20 6.95 5.90
CA LEU A 209 -0.46 7.50 7.09
C LEU A 209 -1.10 6.41 7.96
N THR A 210 -0.23 5.58 8.52
CA THR A 210 -0.55 4.44 9.38
C THR A 210 0.43 4.35 10.55
N LEU A 211 0.30 3.28 11.34
CA LEU A 211 1.24 2.81 12.35
C LEU A 211 1.57 3.85 13.41
N PHE A 212 0.66 4.79 13.70
CA PHE A 212 0.87 5.77 14.76
C PHE A 212 0.87 5.12 16.14
N SER A 213 1.84 5.50 16.98
CA SER A 213 1.93 5.08 18.39
C SER A 213 0.92 5.81 19.27
N ASP A 214 0.79 7.12 19.06
CA ASP A 214 -0.17 7.99 19.74
C ASP A 214 -1.22 8.43 18.73
N TYR A 215 -2.43 7.91 18.90
CA TYR A 215 -3.56 8.19 18.05
C TYR A 215 -4.61 8.98 18.84
N SER A 216 -4.82 10.23 18.43
CA SER A 216 -5.90 11.07 18.92
C SER A 216 -7.11 10.91 18.01
N ALA A 217 -8.07 10.08 18.41
CA ALA A 217 -9.28 9.80 17.63
C ALA A 217 -10.11 11.06 17.30
N SER A 218 -10.00 12.08 18.15
CA SER A 218 -10.63 13.39 17.94
C SER A 218 -9.95 14.24 16.88
N GLU A 219 -8.65 14.07 16.66
CA GLU A 219 -7.87 14.88 15.72
C GLU A 219 -7.72 14.17 14.37
N TRP A 220 -7.47 12.86 14.39
CA TRP A 220 -7.21 12.05 13.20
C TRP A 220 -8.11 10.82 13.18
N PRO A 221 -9.38 10.92 12.78
CA PRO A 221 -10.25 9.75 12.74
C PRO A 221 -9.73 8.71 11.73
N MET A 222 -9.68 7.44 12.14
CA MET A 222 -9.35 6.31 11.29
C MET A 222 -10.30 6.24 10.11
N LYS A 223 -9.73 6.00 8.94
CA LYS A 223 -10.44 5.83 7.66
C LYS A 223 -9.92 4.56 7.02
N GLY A 224 -10.83 3.68 6.60
CA GLY A 224 -10.49 2.38 6.07
C GLY A 224 -11.70 1.63 5.56
N ALA A 225 -11.46 0.44 5.01
CA ALA A 225 -12.52 -0.50 4.71
C ALA A 225 -13.37 -0.75 5.96
N ARG A 226 -14.68 -0.52 5.87
CA ARG A 226 -15.57 -0.51 7.03
C ARG A 226 -16.38 -1.80 7.10
N LEU A 227 -16.22 -2.53 8.20
CA LEU A 227 -17.07 -3.66 8.59
C LEU A 227 -17.60 -3.56 10.02
N LYS A 228 -17.14 -2.54 10.75
CA LYS A 228 -17.56 -1.96 12.04
C LYS A 228 -16.42 -1.05 12.58
N ILE A 229 -15.22 -1.10 11.98
CA ILE A 229 -13.91 -0.71 12.60
C ILE A 229 -13.43 0.73 12.36
N GLY A 230 -14.34 1.63 12.00
CA GLY A 230 -14.06 3.06 11.85
C GLY A 230 -14.59 3.88 13.03
N TYR A 231 -13.93 4.99 13.35
CA TYR A 231 -14.44 6.01 14.28
C TYR A 231 -15.81 6.60 13.83
N ASP A 232 -16.14 6.42 12.55
CA ASP A 232 -17.45 6.62 11.96
C ASP A 232 -17.92 5.33 11.24
N ASN A 233 -18.75 4.53 11.90
CA ASN A 233 -19.42 3.34 11.34
C ASN A 233 -20.92 3.58 11.10
N THR A 234 -21.32 4.86 10.98
CA THR A 234 -22.73 5.25 10.76
C THR A 234 -23.27 4.76 9.43
N ALA A 235 -22.39 4.61 8.43
CA ALA A 235 -22.70 4.09 7.10
C ALA A 235 -22.70 2.54 7.00
N ASP A 236 -22.24 1.83 8.04
CA ASP A 236 -22.10 0.38 7.98
C ASP A 236 -23.48 -0.31 8.09
N PRO A 237 -23.78 -1.30 7.22
CA PRO A 237 -24.99 -2.10 7.33
C PRO A 237 -25.18 -2.68 8.73
N PRO A 238 -26.38 -2.63 9.33
CA PRO A 238 -26.65 -3.16 10.68
C PRO A 238 -26.18 -4.61 10.87
N GLN A 239 -26.21 -5.41 9.81
CA GLN A 239 -25.81 -6.82 9.81
C GLN A 239 -24.30 -7.02 9.99
N LEU A 240 -23.48 -5.98 9.89
CA LEU A 240 -22.03 -6.04 10.08
C LEU A 240 -21.62 -5.66 11.51
N LYS A 241 -22.49 -4.96 12.25
CA LYS A 241 -22.21 -4.46 13.62
C LYS A 241 -22.15 -5.56 14.70
N GLU A 242 -22.55 -6.79 14.42
CA GLU A 242 -22.61 -7.88 15.40
C GLU A 242 -21.99 -9.19 14.91
N LYS A 243 -21.27 -9.16 13.78
CA LYS A 243 -20.67 -10.40 13.24
C LYS A 243 -19.34 -10.72 13.93
N PRO A 244 -19.12 -11.99 14.31
CA PRO A 244 -17.81 -12.43 14.77
C PRO A 244 -16.79 -12.34 13.63
N LEU A 245 -15.53 -12.14 13.98
CA LEU A 245 -14.43 -12.31 13.03
C LEU A 245 -14.41 -13.76 12.50
N PRO A 246 -14.17 -13.97 11.20
CA PRO A 246 -13.86 -15.29 10.67
C PRO A 246 -12.71 -15.92 11.47
N LYS A 247 -12.84 -17.20 11.80
CA LYS A 247 -11.88 -17.89 12.67
C LYS A 247 -10.47 -17.88 12.11
N ASN A 248 -10.31 -17.94 10.78
CA ASN A 248 -9.02 -17.87 10.11
C ASN A 248 -8.38 -16.49 10.29
N ILE A 249 -9.11 -15.40 10.02
CA ILE A 249 -8.63 -14.03 10.25
C ILE A 249 -8.24 -13.83 11.72
N LEU A 250 -9.07 -14.30 12.66
CA LEU A 250 -8.75 -14.22 14.09
C LEU A 250 -7.46 -14.97 14.43
N SER A 251 -7.28 -16.19 13.91
CA SER A 251 -6.06 -16.99 14.11
C SER A 251 -4.82 -16.29 13.55
N ASP A 252 -4.93 -15.67 12.38
CA ASP A 252 -3.82 -14.92 11.76
C ASP A 252 -3.42 -13.72 12.64
N VAL A 253 -4.41 -13.02 13.22
CA VAL A 253 -4.15 -11.88 14.13
C VAL A 253 -3.59 -12.33 15.48
N GLU A 254 -4.01 -13.49 16.00
CA GLU A 254 -3.43 -14.12 17.20
C GLU A 254 -1.94 -14.45 16.99
N GLU A 255 -1.61 -15.02 15.84
CA GLU A 255 -0.22 -15.34 15.46
C GLU A 255 0.61 -14.06 15.26
N LEU A 256 0.06 -13.06 14.57
CA LEU A 256 0.68 -11.73 14.44
C LEU A 256 1.00 -11.13 15.81
N HIS A 257 0.04 -11.13 16.74
CA HIS A 257 0.26 -10.61 18.10
C HIS A 257 1.40 -11.34 18.81
N THR A 258 1.46 -12.67 18.69
CA THR A 258 2.51 -13.50 19.28
C THR A 258 3.90 -13.13 18.73
N GLN A 259 4.02 -12.97 17.42
CA GLN A 259 5.27 -12.52 16.80
C GLN A 259 5.65 -11.10 17.22
N LEU A 260 4.67 -10.18 17.34
CA LEU A 260 4.94 -8.80 17.73
C LEU A 260 5.45 -8.64 19.18
N ILE A 261 5.08 -9.53 20.10
CA ILE A 261 5.57 -9.47 21.50
C ILE A 261 6.90 -10.21 21.71
N ASP A 262 7.25 -11.12 20.81
CA ASP A 262 8.52 -11.84 20.84
C ASP A 262 9.60 -11.00 20.13
N GLU A 263 10.47 -10.36 20.91
CA GLU A 263 11.60 -9.55 20.39
C GLU A 263 12.59 -10.40 19.55
N GLU A 264 12.56 -11.74 19.71
CA GLU A 264 13.37 -12.70 18.94
C GLU A 264 12.64 -13.24 17.69
N SER A 265 11.40 -12.82 17.43
CA SER A 265 10.73 -13.18 16.18
C SER A 265 11.37 -12.43 15.00
N GLU A 266 11.35 -13.06 13.82
CA GLU A 266 11.85 -12.42 12.60
C GLU A 266 11.06 -11.16 12.26
N LEU A 267 9.73 -11.20 12.40
CA LEU A 267 8.86 -10.04 12.19
C LEU A 267 9.24 -8.88 13.11
N HIS A 268 9.39 -9.12 14.42
CA HIS A 268 9.70 -8.05 15.38
C HIS A 268 11.05 -7.40 15.06
N ARG A 269 12.09 -8.21 14.78
CA ARG A 269 13.40 -7.68 14.40
C ARG A 269 13.33 -6.86 13.11
N ASN A 270 12.63 -7.35 12.09
CA ASN A 270 12.50 -6.65 10.82
C ASN A 270 11.72 -5.33 10.99
N LEU A 271 10.59 -5.34 11.71
CA LEU A 271 9.84 -4.12 12.03
C LEU A 271 10.68 -3.11 12.82
N SER A 272 11.53 -3.57 13.74
CA SER A 272 12.41 -2.70 14.53
C SER A 272 13.48 -1.97 13.70
N THR A 273 13.71 -2.38 12.44
CA THR A 273 14.61 -1.66 11.52
C THR A 273 13.94 -0.45 10.85
N VAL A 274 12.60 -0.42 10.82
CA VAL A 274 11.83 0.62 10.11
C VAL A 274 10.86 1.37 11.01
N LEU A 275 10.38 0.78 12.11
CA LEU A 275 9.44 1.38 13.05
C LEU A 275 10.08 1.65 14.41
N SER A 276 9.53 2.61 15.15
CA SER A 276 9.86 2.82 16.55
C SER A 276 9.24 1.74 17.45
N LYS A 277 9.85 1.52 18.63
CA LYS A 277 9.32 0.58 19.63
C LYS A 277 7.87 0.91 20.05
N ASN A 278 7.52 2.20 20.11
CA ASN A 278 6.19 2.62 20.50
C ASN A 278 5.15 2.27 19.43
N GLU A 279 5.49 2.38 18.14
CA GLU A 279 4.60 2.02 17.04
C GLU A 279 4.35 0.50 16.98
N ILE A 280 5.41 -0.31 17.19
CA ILE A 280 5.29 -1.77 17.30
C ILE A 280 4.41 -2.16 18.51
N THR A 281 4.61 -1.51 19.65
CA THR A 281 3.80 -1.73 20.86
C THR A 281 2.33 -1.37 20.62
N ALA A 282 2.06 -0.25 19.95
CA ALA A 282 0.70 0.17 19.63
C ALA A 282 0.01 -0.79 18.65
N LEU A 283 0.73 -1.27 17.63
CA LEU A 283 0.24 -2.32 16.71
C LEU A 283 -0.11 -3.60 17.47
N SER A 284 0.78 -4.06 18.35
CA SER A 284 0.56 -5.25 19.19
C SER A 284 -0.67 -5.09 20.10
N ASN A 285 -0.85 -3.93 20.71
CA ASN A 285 -2.03 -3.63 21.53
C ASN A 285 -3.33 -3.68 20.72
N ARG A 286 -3.35 -3.12 19.50
CA ARG A 286 -4.52 -3.21 18.61
C ARG A 286 -4.83 -4.65 18.20
N ALA A 287 -3.81 -5.45 17.88
CA ALA A 287 -3.97 -6.88 17.61
C ALA A 287 -4.58 -7.61 18.82
N LYS A 288 -4.03 -7.39 20.01
CA LYS A 288 -4.55 -7.96 21.27
C LYS A 288 -6.02 -7.58 21.52
N THR A 289 -6.36 -6.30 21.37
CA THR A 289 -7.74 -5.82 21.55
C THR A 289 -8.71 -6.53 20.62
N MET A 290 -8.32 -6.71 19.35
CA MET A 290 -9.12 -7.45 18.38
C MET A 290 -9.30 -8.93 18.75
N VAL A 291 -8.24 -9.59 19.23
CA VAL A 291 -8.28 -10.99 19.70
C VAL A 291 -9.20 -11.15 20.92
N GLU A 292 -9.14 -10.22 21.86
CA GLU A 292 -9.99 -10.26 23.07
C GLU A 292 -11.47 -10.06 22.74
N GLN A 293 -11.77 -9.18 21.78
CA GLN A 293 -13.15 -8.81 21.43
C GLN A 293 -13.80 -9.75 20.41
N LYS A 294 -13.01 -10.41 19.55
CA LYS A 294 -13.45 -11.48 18.61
C LYS A 294 -14.53 -11.08 17.59
N ILE A 295 -14.80 -9.79 17.48
CA ILE A 295 -15.74 -9.20 16.54
C ILE A 295 -14.97 -8.26 15.61
N PHE A 296 -15.49 -8.00 14.42
CA PHE A 296 -15.06 -6.82 13.66
C PHE A 296 -15.35 -5.66 14.60
N LEU A 297 -14.31 -5.02 15.13
CA LEU A 297 -14.51 -3.87 16.03
C LEU A 297 -15.16 -2.72 15.34
#